data_AF-K7V4F6-F1
#
_entry.id   AF-K7V4F6-F1
#
_cell.length_a   1.000
_cell.length_b   1.000
_cell.length_c   1.000
_cell.angle_alpha   90.00
_cell.angle_beta   90.00
_cell.angle_gamma   90.00
#
_symmetry.space_group_name_H-M   'P 1'
#
loop_
_entity.id
_entity.type
_entity.pdbx_description
1 polymer ?
#
loop_
_entity_poly.entity_id
_entity_poly.type
_entity_poly.pdbx_seq_one_letter_code
_entity_poly.pdbx_strand_id
1 'polypeptide(L)'
;METATKVMASGLLLLLLVNVGFAVPVHGSEDDDDCWVEDRVDYVVCVRTGRCRSICREHSYVDGRCQWGFPNLLPYCECLRSNCTS
;
A
#
# COMPACT_ATOMS: atom_id res chain seq x y z
N MET A 1 -41.72 21.07 5.99
CA MET A 1 -40.38 21.39 6.56
C MET A 1 -39.38 20.56 5.80
N GLU A 2 -39.07 21.02 4.61
CA GLU A 2 -38.26 20.35 3.59
C GLU A 2 -36.96 21.14 3.52
N THR A 3 -35.80 20.49 3.73
CA THR A 3 -34.41 20.89 3.34
C THR A 3 -33.31 20.28 4.22
N ALA A 4 -33.58 19.37 5.17
CA ALA A 4 -32.55 18.86 6.08
C ALA A 4 -31.78 17.60 5.63
N THR A 5 -32.20 16.88 4.59
CA THR A 5 -31.72 15.51 4.32
C THR A 5 -30.46 15.40 3.45
N LYS A 6 -29.98 16.47 2.81
CA LYS A 6 -28.90 16.36 1.81
C LYS A 6 -27.47 16.43 2.37
N VAL A 7 -27.29 16.91 3.60
CA VAL A 7 -25.95 17.08 4.19
C VAL A 7 -25.48 15.82 4.93
N MET A 8 -26.39 14.99 5.45
CA MET A 8 -26.02 13.84 6.28
C MET A 8 -25.50 12.64 5.47
N ALA A 9 -25.81 12.54 4.18
CA ALA A 9 -25.30 11.45 3.34
C ALA A 9 -23.78 11.56 3.10
N SER A 10 -23.22 12.77 3.07
CA SER A 10 -21.80 12.99 2.80
C SER A 10 -20.89 12.52 3.95
N GLY A 11 -21.35 12.66 5.21
CA GLY A 11 -20.58 12.24 6.38
C GLY A 11 -20.50 10.72 6.53
N LEU A 12 -21.58 10.01 6.19
CA LEU A 12 -21.64 8.55 6.30
C LEU A 12 -20.69 7.88 5.28
N LEU A 13 -20.57 8.43 4.08
CA LEU A 13 -19.65 7.96 3.04
C LEU A 13 -18.18 8.04 3.49
N LEU A 14 -17.79 9.14 4.14
CA LEU A 14 -16.44 9.31 4.70
C LEU A 14 -16.16 8.28 5.81
N LEU A 15 -17.12 8.04 6.71
CA LEU A 15 -17.01 7.01 7.76
C LEU A 15 -16.91 5.59 7.17
N LEU A 16 -17.68 5.28 6.12
CA LEU A 16 -17.61 4.00 5.41
C LEU A 16 -16.24 3.81 4.74
N LEU A 17 -15.69 4.84 4.10
CA LEU A 17 -14.37 4.78 3.46
C LEU A 17 -13.26 4.48 4.49
N VAL A 18 -13.31 5.10 5.67
CA VAL A 18 -12.35 4.86 6.76
C VAL A 18 -12.49 3.45 7.34
N ASN A 19 -13.72 2.93 7.51
CA ASN A 19 -13.94 1.61 8.09
C ASN A 19 -13.69 0.43 7.13
N VAL A 20 -13.77 0.65 5.81
CA VAL A 20 -13.56 -0.40 4.80
C VAL A 20 -12.07 -0.66 4.53
N GLY A 21 -11.16 -0.01 5.26
CA GLY A 21 -9.72 -0.17 5.01
C GLY A 21 -9.30 0.42 3.67
N PHE A 22 -10.11 1.31 3.10
CA PHE A 22 -9.70 2.20 2.02
C PHE A 22 -8.76 3.25 2.63
N ALA A 23 -7.54 2.83 2.90
CA ALA A 23 -6.42 3.76 2.91
C ALA A 23 -6.39 4.35 1.50
N VAL A 24 -6.93 5.57 1.35
CA VAL A 24 -6.53 6.45 0.27
C VAL A 24 -5.02 6.38 0.24
N PRO A 25 -4.37 6.07 -0.90
CA PRO A 25 -2.94 6.31 -1.00
C PRO A 25 -2.78 7.81 -0.85
N VAL A 26 -2.63 8.26 0.40
CA VAL A 26 -1.92 9.48 0.71
C VAL A 26 -0.64 9.29 -0.07
N HIS A 27 -0.38 10.19 -1.03
CA HIS A 27 0.95 10.39 -1.57
C HIS A 27 1.88 10.46 -0.36
N GLY A 28 2.43 9.32 0.01
CA GLY A 28 3.42 9.19 1.06
C GLY A 28 4.64 9.80 0.43
N SER A 29 4.89 11.06 0.79
CA SER A 29 6.21 11.65 0.91
C SER A 29 7.28 10.94 0.08
N GLU A 30 7.61 11.54 -1.07
CA GLU A 30 8.69 11.19 -2.00
C GLU A 30 10.07 10.97 -1.34
N ASP A 31 10.19 11.12 -0.01
CA ASP A 31 11.40 10.89 0.78
C ASP A 31 11.50 9.47 1.39
N ASP A 32 10.43 8.67 1.48
CA ASP A 32 10.49 7.27 1.99
C ASP A 32 10.53 6.21 0.85
N ASP A 33 10.20 6.62 -0.38
CA ASP A 33 10.16 5.75 -1.57
C ASP A 33 11.57 5.32 -2.05
N ASP A 34 12.63 6.07 -1.73
CA ASP A 34 14.00 5.70 -2.10
C ASP A 34 14.46 4.37 -1.46
N CYS A 35 13.78 3.97 -0.39
CA CYS A 35 14.11 2.81 0.42
C CYS A 35 13.37 1.54 0.01
N TRP A 36 12.17 1.66 -0.52
CA TRP A 36 11.36 0.53 -0.96
C TRP A 36 11.45 0.39 -2.47
N VAL A 37 12.02 -0.72 -2.94
CA VAL A 37 12.11 -1.00 -4.37
C VAL A 37 11.11 -2.06 -4.78
N GLU A 38 10.43 -1.83 -5.89
CA GLU A 38 9.52 -2.82 -6.46
C GLU A 38 10.31 -4.01 -7.05
N ASP A 39 9.99 -5.22 -6.58
CA ASP A 39 10.43 -6.46 -7.18
C ASP A 39 9.33 -7.03 -8.10
N ARG A 40 9.46 -6.79 -9.41
CA ARG A 40 8.53 -7.32 -10.44
C ARG A 40 8.93 -8.69 -10.98
N VAL A 41 10.13 -9.19 -10.67
CA VAL A 41 10.70 -10.33 -11.38
C VAL A 41 10.29 -11.64 -10.70
N ASP A 42 10.45 -11.73 -9.38
CA ASP A 42 10.32 -12.99 -8.66
C ASP A 42 8.93 -13.22 -8.06
N TYR A 43 8.11 -12.16 -7.93
CA TYR A 43 6.76 -12.27 -7.37
C TYR A 43 5.72 -11.35 -8.05
N VAL A 44 5.41 -11.67 -9.32
CA VAL A 44 4.50 -10.93 -10.23
C VAL A 44 3.17 -10.51 -9.59
N VAL A 45 2.58 -11.34 -8.73
CA VAL A 45 1.34 -11.01 -8.00
C VAL A 45 1.54 -11.31 -6.53
N CYS A 46 1.58 -10.25 -5.72
CA CYS A 46 1.87 -10.35 -4.31
C CYS A 46 0.64 -10.72 -3.48
N VAL A 47 0.36 -12.01 -3.35
CA VAL A 47 -0.78 -12.53 -2.56
C VAL A 47 -0.45 -12.79 -1.09
N ARG A 48 0.84 -12.92 -0.74
CA ARG A 48 1.29 -13.18 0.64
C ARG A 48 2.54 -12.38 0.98
N THR A 49 2.41 -11.44 1.91
CA THR A 49 3.53 -10.64 2.44
C THR A 49 4.68 -11.49 2.95
N GLY A 50 4.40 -12.62 3.61
CA GLY A 50 5.44 -13.53 4.09
C GLY A 50 6.30 -14.15 2.97
N ARG A 51 5.72 -14.40 1.79
CA ARG A 51 6.47 -14.90 0.63
C ARG A 51 7.31 -13.79 0.00
N CYS A 52 6.74 -12.61 -0.18
CA CYS A 52 7.47 -11.42 -0.64
C CYS A 52 8.68 -11.12 0.26
N ARG A 53 8.49 -11.10 1.58
CA ARG A 53 9.59 -10.96 2.55
C ARG A 53 10.68 -12.01 2.41
N SER A 54 10.34 -13.29 2.17
CA SER A 54 11.33 -14.35 1.96
C SER A 54 12.19 -14.07 0.74
N ILE A 55 11.55 -13.77 -0.39
CA ILE A 55 12.21 -13.46 -1.66
C ILE A 55 13.12 -12.23 -1.50
N CYS A 56 12.60 -11.13 -0.93
CA CYS A 56 13.41 -9.94 -0.65
C CYS A 56 14.67 -10.28 0.17
N ARG A 57 14.55 -11.12 1.21
CA ARG A 57 15.69 -11.53 2.02
C ARG A 57 16.69 -12.41 1.29
N GLU A 58 16.23 -13.28 0.38
CA GLU A 58 17.09 -14.07 -0.51
C GLU A 58 17.95 -13.15 -1.40
N HIS A 59 17.46 -11.95 -1.72
CA HIS A 59 18.13 -10.93 -2.51
C HIS A 59 18.84 -9.84 -1.67
N SER A 60 19.11 -10.12 -0.39
CA SER A 60 19.82 -9.21 0.55
C SER A 60 19.08 -7.93 0.94
N TYR A 61 17.76 -7.88 0.79
CA TYR A 61 16.92 -6.85 1.38
C TYR A 61 16.54 -7.19 2.84
N VAL A 62 16.22 -6.17 3.63
CA VAL A 62 15.93 -6.33 5.07
C VAL A 62 14.52 -6.84 5.32
N ASP A 63 13.57 -6.35 4.53
CA ASP A 63 12.17 -6.71 4.61
C ASP A 63 11.52 -6.73 3.22
N GLY A 64 10.31 -7.26 3.15
CA GLY A 64 9.45 -7.20 1.97
C GLY A 64 7.98 -7.06 2.35
N ARG A 65 7.23 -6.27 1.57
CA ARG A 65 5.79 -6.07 1.75
C ARG A 65 5.03 -6.16 0.43
N CYS A 66 3.78 -6.62 0.49
CA CYS A 66 2.87 -6.48 -0.65
C CYS A 66 2.28 -5.07 -0.61
N GLN A 67 2.38 -4.34 -1.72
CA GLN A 67 1.81 -3.02 -1.89
C GLN A 67 0.77 -3.02 -3.00
N TRP A 68 -0.19 -2.12 -2.90
CA TRP A 68 -1.15 -1.79 -3.96
C TRP A 68 -1.02 -0.32 -4.30
N GLY A 69 -1.03 0.00 -5.59
CA GLY A 69 -0.96 1.37 -6.05
C GLY A 69 -1.51 1.49 -7.47
N PHE A 70 -2.20 2.59 -7.76
CA PHE A 70 -2.65 2.88 -9.12
C PHE A 70 -1.44 3.25 -10.00
N PRO A 71 -1.32 2.76 -11.25
CA PRO A 71 -2.32 2.02 -12.05
C PRO A 71 -2.26 0.49 -11.94
N ASN A 72 -1.45 -0.08 -11.04
CA ASN A 72 -1.34 -1.52 -10.89
C ASN A 72 -2.64 -2.11 -10.29
N LEU A 73 -3.35 -2.90 -11.09
CA LEU A 73 -4.58 -3.60 -10.67
C LEU A 73 -4.32 -4.85 -9.82
N LEU A 74 -3.05 -5.17 -9.57
CA LEU A 74 -2.63 -6.33 -8.81
C LEU A 74 -1.58 -5.88 -7.78
N PRO A 75 -1.55 -6.52 -6.60
CA PRO A 75 -0.52 -6.24 -5.60
C PRO A 75 0.84 -6.59 -6.17
N TYR A 76 1.84 -5.77 -5.90
CA TYR A 76 3.24 -6.03 -6.22
C TYR A 76 4.07 -6.13 -4.94
N CYS A 77 5.25 -6.73 -5.05
CA CYS A 77 6.17 -6.88 -3.92
C CYS A 77 7.13 -5.68 -3.89
N GLU A 78 7.30 -5.06 -2.72
CA GLU A 78 8.34 -4.06 -2.45
C GLU A 78 9.35 -4.62 -1.45
N CYS A 79 10.63 -4.44 -1.71
CA CYS A 79 11.72 -4.84 -0.84
C CYS A 79 12.40 -3.63 -0.19
N LEU A 80 12.71 -3.71 1.10
CA LEU A 80 13.37 -2.65 1.86
C LEU A 80 14.89 -2.76 1.74
N ARG A 81 15.53 -1.74 1.19
CA ARG A 81 17.00 -1.67 1.08
C ARG A 81 17.67 -1.65 2.45
N SER A 82 18.84 -2.27 2.54
CA SER A 82 19.60 -2.38 3.79
C SER A 82 20.25 -1.08 4.27
N ASN A 83 20.45 -0.11 3.38
CA ASN A 83 20.94 1.22 3.75
C ASN A 83 19.86 2.13 4.34
N CYS A 84 18.62 1.64 4.44
CA CYS A 84 17.46 2.38 4.94
C CYS A 84 17.04 2.00 6.36
N THR A 85 17.78 1.11 7.01
CA THR A 85 17.64 0.89 8.44
C THR A 85 18.28 2.05 9.18
N SER A 86 17.47 3.03 9.61
CA SER A 86 17.82 3.99 10.66
C SER A 86 17.91 3.31 12.02
#